data_AF-G1KDY9-F1
#
_entry.id   AF-G1KDY9-F1
#
_cell.length_a   1.000
_cell.length_b   1.000
_cell.length_c   1.000
_cell.angle_alpha   90.00
_cell.angle_beta   90.00
_cell.angle_gamma   90.00
#
_symmetry.space_group_name_H-M   'P 1'
#
loop_
_entity.id
_entity.type
_entity.pdbx_description
1 polymer ?
#
loop_
_entity_poly.entity_id
_entity_poly.type
_entity_poly.pdbx_seq_one_letter_code
_entity_poly.pdbx_strand_id
1 'polypeptide(L)'
;MKILVIGLGGVTNGGKTTLSRKLKDQFPNCTIISQDDFFKPESEVAIDDNGFLQYDVLDALYMEKMVMSIRSWMSNPEDSVLTRPPERTHVGQKRAEEIHILIVEGFLLYNYKPLSDIWDKKYFLTIPYEECKRRRSKRIYNPPDPPGYFDGHVWPMYLKHKKEMEENETGIVYLDGMQSQEKLYSRVFNDIAHEMEKAGEQRTIMNV
;
A
#
# COMPACT_ATOMS: atom_id res chain seq x y z
N MET A 1 18.40 13.94 2.17
CA MET A 1 17.64 12.73 1.79
C MET A 1 16.16 13.06 1.91
N LYS A 2 15.36 12.81 0.88
CA LYS A 2 13.92 13.04 0.89
C LYS A 2 13.22 11.69 0.77
N ILE A 3 12.11 11.53 1.50
CA ILE A 3 11.27 10.34 1.42
C ILE A 3 9.89 10.73 0.89
N LEU A 4 9.27 9.81 0.15
CA LEU A 4 7.89 9.92 -0.32
C LEU A 4 7.16 8.62 0.04
N VAL A 5 6.13 8.71 0.86
CA VAL A 5 5.35 7.57 1.35
C VAL A 5 4.00 7.54 0.66
N ILE A 6 3.80 6.50 -0.13
CA ILE A 6 2.62 6.28 -0.97
C ILE A 6 1.80 5.15 -0.36
N GLY A 7 0.58 5.44 0.05
CA GLY A 7 -0.40 4.43 0.39
C GLY A 7 -1.12 3.93 -0.88
N LEU A 8 -1.16 2.62 -1.07
CA LEU A 8 -1.97 1.96 -2.09
C LEU A 8 -3.00 1.04 -1.40
N GLY A 9 -4.08 1.65 -0.96
CA GLY A 9 -5.26 0.98 -0.39
C GLY A 9 -6.16 0.36 -1.45
N GLY A 10 -7.18 -0.37 -0.99
CA GLY A 10 -8.27 -0.82 -1.86
C GLY A 10 -8.79 -2.21 -1.56
N VAL A 11 -9.88 -2.54 -2.25
CA VAL A 11 -10.58 -3.83 -2.11
C VAL A 11 -9.67 -5.03 -2.41
N THR A 12 -9.99 -6.17 -1.79
CA THR A 12 -9.36 -7.46 -2.10
C THR A 12 -9.44 -7.77 -3.60
N ASN A 13 -8.40 -8.40 -4.14
CA ASN A 13 -8.26 -8.71 -5.57
C ASN A 13 -8.45 -7.50 -6.54
N GLY A 14 -8.33 -6.25 -6.04
CA GLY A 14 -8.46 -5.03 -6.84
C GLY A 14 -7.25 -4.69 -7.72
N GLY A 15 -6.12 -5.41 -7.56
CA GLY A 15 -4.89 -5.21 -8.36
C GLY A 15 -3.77 -4.42 -7.66
N LYS A 16 -3.87 -4.18 -6.35
CA LYS A 16 -2.89 -3.41 -5.55
C LYS A 16 -1.45 -3.91 -5.73
N THR A 17 -1.18 -5.17 -5.39
CA THR A 17 0.16 -5.76 -5.45
C THR A 17 0.74 -5.78 -6.86
N THR A 18 -0.10 -5.91 -7.90
CA THR A 18 0.37 -5.84 -9.30
C THR A 18 0.80 -4.42 -9.66
N LEU A 19 -0.01 -3.42 -9.28
CA LEU A 19 0.30 -2.01 -9.53
C LEU A 19 1.55 -1.55 -8.76
N SER A 20 1.66 -1.92 -7.48
CA SER A 20 2.83 -1.54 -6.66
C SER A 20 4.13 -2.12 -7.20
N ARG A 21 4.15 -3.41 -7.60
CA ARG A 21 5.33 -4.04 -8.22
C ARG A 21 5.74 -3.35 -9.52
N LYS A 22 4.77 -3.06 -10.39
CA LYS A 22 5.05 -2.35 -11.64
C LYS A 22 5.60 -0.95 -11.41
N LEU A 23 5.13 -0.23 -10.39
CA LEU A 23 5.69 1.07 -10.01
C LEU A 23 7.11 0.93 -9.46
N LYS A 24 7.37 -0.07 -8.60
CA LYS A 24 8.71 -0.34 -8.06
C LYS A 24 9.75 -0.57 -9.14
N ASP A 25 9.39 -1.29 -10.21
CA ASP A 25 10.32 -1.59 -11.30
C ASP A 25 10.75 -0.34 -12.09
N GLN A 26 10.04 0.79 -11.94
CA GLN A 26 10.24 2.01 -12.73
C GLN A 26 10.90 3.13 -11.93
N PHE A 27 10.86 3.06 -10.59
CA PHE A 27 11.49 4.04 -9.71
C PHE A 27 12.76 3.45 -9.06
N PRO A 28 13.93 4.10 -9.21
CA PRO A 28 15.22 3.50 -8.84
C PRO A 28 15.42 3.24 -7.34
N ASN A 29 14.69 3.97 -6.47
CA ASN A 29 14.79 3.89 -5.00
C ASN A 29 13.42 3.62 -4.36
N CYS A 30 12.70 2.64 -4.91
CA CYS A 30 11.36 2.29 -4.46
C CYS A 30 11.34 0.98 -3.67
N THR A 31 10.84 1.06 -2.44
CA THR A 31 10.59 -0.09 -1.56
C THR A 31 9.08 -0.33 -1.45
N ILE A 32 8.69 -1.59 -1.29
CA ILE A 32 7.29 -1.97 -1.03
C ILE A 32 7.22 -2.64 0.33
N ILE A 33 6.26 -2.25 1.16
CA ILE A 33 5.81 -3.00 2.34
C ILE A 33 4.37 -3.47 2.08
N SER A 34 4.15 -4.78 2.10
CA SER A 34 2.81 -5.37 1.91
C SER A 34 2.15 -5.64 3.25
N GLN A 35 0.90 -5.21 3.40
CA GLN A 35 0.09 -5.52 4.59
C GLN A 35 -0.14 -7.02 4.76
N ASP A 36 -0.20 -7.78 3.65
CA ASP A 36 -0.41 -9.23 3.66
C ASP A 36 0.74 -9.97 4.38
N ASP A 37 1.94 -9.38 4.48
CA ASP A 37 3.10 -9.97 5.18
C ASP A 37 2.95 -9.92 6.72
N PHE A 38 1.94 -9.20 7.23
CA PHE A 38 1.73 -8.98 8.67
C PHE A 38 0.53 -9.74 9.22
N PHE A 39 -0.06 -10.68 8.48
CA PHE A 39 -1.11 -11.54 9.01
C PHE A 39 -0.60 -12.37 10.20
N LYS A 40 -1.47 -12.52 11.20
CA LYS A 40 -1.27 -13.45 12.31
C LYS A 40 -1.39 -14.90 11.82
N PRO A 41 -0.73 -15.87 12.48
CA PRO A 41 -0.99 -17.27 12.20
C PRO A 41 -2.46 -17.60 12.47
N GLU A 42 -3.01 -18.59 11.74
CA GLU A 42 -4.41 -19.02 11.86
C GLU A 42 -4.84 -19.28 13.31
N SER A 43 -3.94 -19.83 14.15
CA SER A 43 -4.19 -20.10 15.57
C SER A 43 -4.49 -18.87 16.42
N GLU A 44 -4.16 -17.67 15.95
CA GLU A 44 -4.43 -16.39 16.63
C GLU A 44 -5.60 -15.62 16.00
N VAL A 45 -6.16 -16.10 14.90
CA VAL A 45 -7.27 -15.46 14.20
C VAL A 45 -8.59 -15.96 14.78
N ALA A 46 -9.43 -15.03 15.25
CA ALA A 46 -10.74 -15.37 15.80
C ALA A 46 -11.64 -16.02 14.74
N ILE A 47 -12.59 -16.84 15.20
CA ILE A 47 -13.62 -17.46 14.38
C ILE A 47 -14.97 -16.94 14.89
N ASP A 48 -15.86 -16.54 13.99
CA ASP A 48 -17.21 -16.10 14.35
C ASP A 48 -18.19 -17.27 14.58
N ASP A 49 -19.43 -16.94 14.95
CA ASP A 49 -20.50 -17.93 15.19
C ASP A 49 -20.88 -18.74 13.94
N ASN A 50 -20.52 -18.26 12.74
CA ASN A 50 -20.75 -18.95 11.47
C ASN A 50 -19.56 -19.83 11.06
N GLY A 51 -18.50 -19.87 11.86
CA GLY A 51 -17.28 -20.62 11.56
C GLY A 51 -16.32 -19.90 10.61
N PHE A 52 -16.50 -18.60 10.36
CA PHE A 52 -15.61 -17.82 9.49
C PHE A 52 -14.44 -17.23 10.27
N LEU A 53 -13.22 -17.52 9.78
CA LEU A 53 -11.99 -16.88 10.25
C LEU A 53 -12.04 -15.37 9.98
N GLN A 54 -11.74 -14.57 10.99
CA GLN A 54 -11.89 -13.12 10.92
C GLN A 54 -10.67 -12.44 10.27
N TYR A 55 -10.26 -12.83 9.05
CA TYR A 55 -9.06 -12.26 8.41
C TYR A 55 -9.23 -10.80 7.96
N ASP A 56 -10.42 -10.41 7.51
CA ASP A 56 -10.68 -9.08 6.96
C ASP A 56 -10.90 -8.00 8.05
N VAL A 57 -10.23 -8.07 9.22
CA VAL A 57 -10.22 -7.05 10.29
C VAL A 57 -8.80 -6.76 10.79
N LEU A 58 -8.58 -5.56 11.37
CA LEU A 58 -7.27 -5.14 11.88
C LEU A 58 -6.68 -6.11 12.92
N ASP A 59 -7.53 -6.74 13.74
CA ASP A 59 -7.11 -7.69 14.77
C ASP A 59 -6.46 -8.97 14.22
N ALA A 60 -6.67 -9.29 12.94
CA ALA A 60 -5.99 -10.41 12.28
C ALA A 60 -4.56 -10.09 11.83
N LEU A 61 -4.08 -8.86 12.06
CA LEU A 61 -2.76 -8.39 11.63
C LEU A 61 -1.91 -7.96 12.83
N TYR A 62 -0.59 -8.15 12.72
CA TYR A 62 0.39 -7.53 13.60
C TYR A 62 0.65 -6.07 13.16
N MET A 63 -0.39 -5.21 13.24
CA MET A 63 -0.31 -3.82 12.76
C MET A 63 0.77 -2.98 13.46
N GLU A 64 1.08 -3.24 14.73
CA GLU A 64 2.19 -2.57 15.41
C GLU A 64 3.55 -2.92 14.78
N LYS A 65 3.77 -4.19 14.41
CA LYS A 65 4.99 -4.61 13.70
C LYS A 65 5.08 -3.91 12.34
N MET A 66 3.96 -3.79 11.64
CA MET A 66 3.89 -3.07 10.36
C MET A 66 4.27 -1.59 10.52
N VAL A 67 3.72 -0.89 11.51
CA VAL A 67 4.09 0.51 11.81
C VAL A 67 5.57 0.63 12.12
N MET A 68 6.12 -0.28 12.94
CA MET A 68 7.55 -0.30 13.25
C MET A 68 8.41 -0.47 11.99
N SER A 69 8.06 -1.41 11.10
CA SER A 69 8.76 -1.61 9.83
C SER A 69 8.72 -0.37 8.95
N ILE A 70 7.56 0.28 8.83
CA ILE A 70 7.40 1.51 8.04
C ILE A 70 8.24 2.66 8.63
N ARG A 71 8.13 2.90 9.94
CA ARG A 71 8.86 3.99 10.61
C ARG A 71 10.38 3.75 10.63
N SER A 72 10.81 2.50 10.75
CA SER A 72 12.21 2.11 10.62
C SER A 72 12.73 2.43 9.22
N TRP A 73 11.96 2.10 8.17
CA TRP A 73 12.32 2.44 6.80
C TRP A 73 12.38 3.96 6.59
N MET A 74 11.40 4.71 7.09
CA MET A 74 11.37 6.18 6.97
C MET A 74 12.58 6.85 7.64
N SER A 75 13.10 6.25 8.72
CA SER A 75 14.27 6.77 9.44
C SER A 75 15.58 6.46 8.73
N ASN A 76 15.66 5.32 8.03
CA ASN A 76 16.86 4.91 7.29
C ASN A 76 16.50 4.08 6.04
N PRO A 77 16.16 4.74 4.92
CA PRO A 77 15.76 4.06 3.68
C PRO A 77 16.94 3.44 2.93
N GLU A 78 18.20 3.87 3.20
CA GLU A 78 19.41 3.39 2.51
C GLU A 78 19.76 1.93 2.86
N ASP A 79 19.54 1.50 4.12
CA ASP A 79 19.79 0.11 4.56
C ASP A 79 18.86 -0.94 3.91
N SER A 80 17.77 -0.50 3.26
CA SER A 80 16.86 -1.39 2.55
C SER A 80 17.29 -1.74 1.12
N VAL A 81 18.32 -1.05 0.57
CA VAL A 81 18.79 -1.16 -0.82
C VAL A 81 20.14 -1.90 -0.92
N LEU A 82 20.39 -2.88 -0.04
CA LEU A 82 21.61 -3.71 -0.08
C LEU A 82 21.62 -4.70 -1.27
N THR A 83 21.65 -4.21 -2.51
CA THR A 83 22.01 -4.98 -3.73
C THR A 83 22.57 -4.14 -4.88
N ARG A 84 23.22 -2.99 -4.62
CA ARG A 84 24.07 -2.35 -5.66
C ARG A 84 25.54 -2.39 -5.21
N PRO A 85 26.46 -2.98 -6.01
CA PRO A 85 27.88 -2.85 -5.76
C PRO A 85 28.27 -1.37 -5.79
N PRO A 86 29.24 -0.92 -4.97
CA PRO A 86 29.68 0.46 -5.00
C PRO A 86 30.40 0.73 -6.32
N GLU A 87 29.71 1.34 -7.29
CA GLU A 87 30.39 1.94 -8.43
C GLU A 87 31.20 3.13 -7.92
N ARG A 88 32.53 2.98 -8.00
CA ARG A 88 33.50 4.05 -7.77
C ARG A 88 33.29 5.13 -8.84
N THR A 89 32.73 6.28 -8.49
CA THR A 89 32.94 7.50 -9.29
C THR A 89 32.99 8.78 -8.45
N HIS A 90 34.14 9.44 -8.60
CA HIS A 90 34.40 10.88 -8.58
C HIS A 90 33.89 11.75 -7.42
N VAL A 91 34.86 12.15 -6.58
CA VAL A 91 34.84 13.29 -5.68
C VAL A 91 34.44 14.56 -6.47
N GLY A 92 33.34 15.22 -6.08
CA GLY A 92 33.14 16.64 -6.40
C GLY A 92 31.80 17.08 -7.02
N GLN A 93 30.88 16.18 -7.37
CA GLN A 93 29.52 16.59 -7.76
C GLN A 93 28.59 16.55 -6.54
N LYS A 94 27.90 17.67 -6.24
CA LYS A 94 26.73 17.66 -5.36
C LYS A 94 25.80 16.57 -5.89
N ARG A 95 25.67 15.43 -5.20
CA ARG A 95 24.64 14.44 -5.53
C ARG A 95 23.32 15.20 -5.55
N ALA A 96 22.59 15.13 -6.66
CA ALA A 96 21.19 15.52 -6.66
C ALA A 96 20.53 14.81 -5.46
N GLU A 97 19.74 15.54 -4.67
CA GLU A 97 19.13 14.96 -3.48
C GLU A 97 18.30 13.74 -3.89
N GLU A 98 18.74 12.56 -3.45
CA GLU A 98 18.10 11.30 -3.79
C GLU A 98 16.76 11.20 -3.05
N ILE A 99 15.67 11.00 -3.81
CA ILE A 99 14.32 10.77 -3.29
C ILE A 99 14.11 9.26 -3.18
N HIS A 100 13.78 8.79 -1.98
CA HIS A 100 13.40 7.40 -1.71
C HIS A 100 11.87 7.29 -1.64
N ILE A 101 11.31 6.28 -2.28
CA ILE A 101 9.87 6.05 -2.32
C ILE A 101 9.55 4.80 -1.51
N LEU A 102 8.59 4.90 -0.60
CA LEU A 102 7.98 3.76 0.05
C LEU A 102 6.54 3.62 -0.42
N ILE A 103 6.23 2.50 -1.08
CA ILE A 103 4.86 2.11 -1.35
C ILE A 103 4.42 1.16 -0.24
N VAL A 104 3.40 1.55 0.52
CA VAL A 104 2.72 0.66 1.47
C VAL A 104 1.42 0.23 0.82
N GLU A 105 1.23 -1.07 0.59
CA GLU A 105 0.05 -1.60 -0.08
C GLU A 105 -0.72 -2.57 0.81
N GLY A 106 -2.05 -2.48 0.81
CA GLY A 106 -2.90 -3.23 1.74
C GLY A 106 -4.38 -2.90 1.59
N PHE A 107 -5.24 -3.67 2.24
CA PHE A 107 -6.70 -3.47 2.15
C PHE A 107 -7.30 -2.69 3.33
N LEU A 108 -6.56 -2.57 4.45
CA LEU A 108 -6.99 -1.91 5.69
C LEU A 108 -6.08 -0.75 6.15
N LEU A 109 -5.24 -0.23 5.25
CA LEU A 109 -4.22 0.78 5.60
C LEU A 109 -4.81 2.03 6.26
N TYR A 110 -5.92 2.54 5.72
CA TYR A 110 -6.49 3.83 6.08
C TYR A 110 -7.49 3.75 7.25
N ASN A 111 -7.69 2.57 7.83
CA ASN A 111 -8.51 2.40 9.03
C ASN A 111 -7.66 2.38 10.31
N TYR A 112 -6.33 2.49 10.20
CA TYR A 112 -5.41 2.36 11.32
C TYR A 112 -4.74 3.69 11.68
N LYS A 113 -5.23 4.31 12.76
CA LYS A 113 -4.81 5.66 13.21
C LYS A 113 -3.29 5.86 13.33
N PRO A 114 -2.48 4.88 13.80
CA PRO A 114 -1.02 5.08 13.85
C PRO A 114 -0.32 5.32 12.51
N LEU A 115 -1.02 5.14 11.38
CA LEU A 115 -0.55 5.44 10.04
C LEU A 115 -1.19 6.73 9.46
N SER A 116 -2.08 7.45 10.17
CA SER A 116 -2.84 8.55 9.55
C SER A 116 -1.98 9.73 9.08
N ASP A 117 -0.81 9.92 9.69
CA ASP A 117 0.07 11.08 9.50
C ASP A 117 1.28 10.81 8.59
N ILE A 118 1.44 9.59 8.07
CA ILE A 118 2.64 9.21 7.31
C ILE A 118 2.49 9.36 5.79
N TRP A 119 1.29 9.64 5.27
CA TRP A 119 1.01 9.54 3.83
C TRP A 119 1.23 10.85 3.08
N ASP A 120 2.08 10.83 2.06
CA ASP A 120 2.19 11.93 1.09
C ASP A 120 1.11 11.81 -0.01
N LYS A 121 0.79 10.58 -0.42
CA LYS A 121 -0.34 10.27 -1.30
C LYS A 121 -1.08 9.03 -0.87
N LYS A 122 -2.40 9.07 -1.03
CA LYS A 122 -3.31 7.95 -0.74
C LYS A 122 -4.09 7.59 -2.00
N TYR A 123 -4.01 6.34 -2.43
CA TYR A 123 -4.80 5.79 -3.51
C TYR A 123 -5.68 4.66 -2.99
N PHE A 124 -6.89 4.51 -3.53
CA PHE A 124 -7.78 3.41 -3.15
C PHE A 124 -8.41 2.74 -4.37
N LEU A 125 -8.02 1.49 -4.62
CA LEU A 125 -8.57 0.68 -5.71
C LEU A 125 -9.96 0.14 -5.36
N THR A 126 -10.92 0.39 -6.25
CA THR A 126 -12.30 -0.10 -6.14
C THR A 126 -12.65 -0.95 -7.35
N ILE A 127 -13.42 -2.01 -7.13
CA ILE A 127 -14.10 -2.78 -8.19
C ILE A 127 -15.50 -3.15 -7.69
N PRO A 128 -16.49 -3.34 -8.59
CA PRO A 128 -17.82 -3.79 -8.20
C PRO A 128 -17.80 -5.17 -7.53
N TYR A 129 -18.81 -5.43 -6.70
CA TYR A 129 -19.02 -6.70 -5.98
C TYR A 129 -18.83 -7.93 -6.87
N GLU A 130 -19.52 -7.97 -8.01
CA GLU A 130 -19.51 -9.13 -8.92
C GLU A 130 -18.10 -9.43 -9.44
N GLU A 131 -17.37 -8.39 -9.86
CA GLU A 131 -16.01 -8.57 -10.33
C GLU A 131 -15.08 -8.97 -9.18
N CYS A 132 -15.24 -8.39 -8.00
CA CYS A 132 -14.46 -8.73 -6.83
C CYS A 132 -14.62 -10.21 -6.46
N LYS A 133 -15.88 -10.68 -6.37
CA LYS A 133 -16.22 -12.08 -6.12
C LYS A 133 -15.63 -13.00 -7.19
N ARG A 134 -15.77 -12.64 -8.47
CA ARG A 134 -15.25 -13.40 -9.61
C ARG A 134 -13.71 -13.45 -9.65
N ARG A 135 -13.01 -12.42 -9.17
CA ARG A 135 -11.54 -12.42 -9.07
C ARG A 135 -11.06 -13.18 -7.84
N ARG A 136 -11.74 -13.01 -6.70
CA ARG A 136 -11.43 -13.70 -5.45
C ARG A 136 -11.57 -15.22 -5.59
N SER A 137 -12.64 -15.70 -6.23
CA SER A 137 -12.86 -17.13 -6.48
C SER A 137 -11.79 -17.80 -7.34
N LYS A 138 -10.96 -17.03 -8.05
CA LYS A 138 -9.82 -17.53 -8.84
C LYS A 138 -8.50 -17.59 -8.06
N ARG A 139 -8.43 -16.96 -6.88
CA ARG A 139 -7.23 -16.96 -6.03
C ARG A 139 -7.38 -18.02 -4.95
N ILE A 140 -6.34 -18.81 -4.75
CA ILE A 140 -6.27 -19.78 -3.65
C ILE A 140 -5.60 -19.09 -2.47
N TYR A 141 -6.32 -19.00 -1.35
CA TYR A 141 -5.80 -18.52 -0.07
C TYR A 141 -5.34 -19.70 0.78
N ASN A 142 -4.55 -19.41 1.82
CA ASN A 142 -4.16 -20.38 2.84
C ASN A 142 -4.48 -19.80 4.23
N PRO A 143 -5.49 -20.34 4.96
CA PRO A 143 -6.38 -21.42 4.52
C PRO A 143 -7.29 -20.99 3.34
N PRO A 144 -7.81 -21.93 2.55
CA PRO A 144 -8.75 -21.61 1.47
C PRO A 144 -10.05 -20.99 1.98
N ASP A 145 -10.64 -20.06 1.22
CA ASP A 145 -11.93 -19.45 1.55
C ASP A 145 -13.02 -20.55 1.67
N PRO A 146 -13.72 -20.71 2.81
CA PRO A 146 -14.81 -21.67 2.94
C PRO A 146 -16.05 -21.24 2.14
N PRO A 147 -17.01 -22.16 1.88
CA PRO A 147 -18.27 -21.82 1.21
C PRO A 147 -18.98 -20.64 1.88
N GLY A 148 -19.40 -19.65 1.09
CA GLY A 148 -20.10 -18.46 1.59
C GLY A 148 -19.21 -17.38 2.22
N TYR A 149 -17.90 -17.61 2.40
CA TYR A 149 -17.00 -16.67 3.08
C TYR A 149 -16.95 -15.27 2.44
N PHE A 150 -17.01 -15.20 1.11
CA PHE A 150 -17.01 -13.91 0.43
C PHE A 150 -18.23 -13.05 0.81
N ASP A 151 -19.40 -13.67 0.82
CA ASP A 151 -20.69 -12.99 1.05
C ASP A 151 -20.93 -12.76 2.55
N GLY A 152 -20.49 -13.71 3.37
CA GLY A 152 -20.71 -13.70 4.82
C GLY A 152 -19.69 -12.88 5.61
N HIS A 153 -18.46 -12.74 5.11
CA HIS A 153 -17.38 -12.06 5.84
C HIS A 153 -16.68 -10.98 5.02
N VAL A 154 -16.07 -11.37 3.89
CA VAL A 154 -15.15 -10.49 3.13
C VAL A 154 -15.83 -9.20 2.67
N TRP A 155 -16.96 -9.32 1.97
CA TRP A 155 -17.64 -8.18 1.41
C TRP A 155 -18.30 -7.30 2.47
N PRO A 156 -19.02 -7.87 3.49
CA PRO A 156 -19.48 -7.10 4.63
C PRO A 156 -18.36 -6.32 5.34
N MET A 157 -17.21 -6.95 5.58
CA MET A 157 -16.06 -6.27 6.20
C MET A 157 -15.51 -5.16 5.30
N TYR A 158 -15.37 -5.41 4.00
CA TYR A 158 -14.96 -4.36 3.06
C TYR A 158 -15.91 -3.15 3.10
N LEU A 159 -17.23 -3.36 3.07
CA LEU A 159 -18.21 -2.27 3.13
C LEU A 159 -18.11 -1.50 4.44
N LYS A 160 -18.00 -2.22 5.58
CA LYS A 160 -17.81 -1.63 6.90
C LYS A 160 -16.57 -0.73 6.93
N HIS A 161 -15.41 -1.29 6.58
CA HIS A 161 -14.13 -0.58 6.64
C HIS A 161 -14.05 0.56 5.63
N LYS A 162 -14.61 0.39 4.43
CA LYS A 162 -14.70 1.46 3.44
C LYS A 162 -15.51 2.64 3.98
N LYS A 163 -16.66 2.37 4.61
CA LYS A 163 -17.48 3.42 5.21
C LYS A 163 -16.72 4.14 6.34
N GLU A 164 -16.13 3.38 7.27
CA GLU A 164 -15.34 3.95 8.37
C GLU A 164 -14.17 4.80 7.84
N MET A 165 -13.49 4.34 6.79
CA MET A 165 -12.41 5.10 6.14
C MET A 165 -12.95 6.39 5.51
N GLU A 166 -14.04 6.33 4.75
CA GLU A 166 -14.65 7.51 4.11
C GLU A 166 -15.10 8.58 5.13
N GLU A 167 -15.47 8.16 6.34
CA GLU A 167 -15.87 9.05 7.43
C GLU A 167 -14.68 9.70 8.16
N ASN A 168 -13.52 9.04 8.19
CA ASN A 168 -12.37 9.44 9.02
C ASN A 168 -11.15 9.94 8.23
N GLU A 169 -11.08 9.69 6.92
CA GLU A 169 -9.91 9.97 6.09
C GLU A 169 -10.25 10.81 4.86
N THR A 170 -9.46 11.85 4.62
CA THR A 170 -9.60 12.76 3.48
C THR A 170 -8.43 12.64 2.50
N GLY A 171 -8.59 13.14 1.27
CA GLY A 171 -7.49 13.21 0.29
C GLY A 171 -7.12 11.86 -0.34
N ILE A 172 -8.03 10.87 -0.28
CA ILE A 172 -7.89 9.59 -0.96
C ILE A 172 -8.27 9.74 -2.43
N VAL A 173 -7.35 9.35 -3.32
CA VAL A 173 -7.60 9.28 -4.76
C VAL A 173 -8.17 7.90 -5.12
N TYR A 174 -9.44 7.86 -5.51
CA TYR A 174 -10.08 6.62 -5.93
C TYR A 174 -9.65 6.20 -7.34
N LEU A 175 -9.29 4.93 -7.47
CA LEU A 175 -8.88 4.27 -8.70
C LEU A 175 -9.91 3.20 -9.08
N ASP A 176 -10.32 3.20 -10.34
CA ASP A 176 -11.21 2.20 -10.90
C ASP A 176 -10.40 0.97 -11.35
N GLY A 177 -10.45 -0.10 -10.55
CA GLY A 177 -9.76 -1.36 -10.81
C GLY A 177 -10.36 -2.19 -11.96
N MET A 178 -11.39 -1.69 -12.64
CA MET A 178 -11.88 -2.21 -13.92
C MET A 178 -11.04 -1.73 -15.11
N GLN A 179 -10.26 -0.66 -14.93
CA GLN A 179 -9.39 -0.13 -15.99
C GLN A 179 -8.21 -1.06 -16.25
N SER A 180 -7.60 -0.91 -17.43
CA SER A 180 -6.40 -1.67 -17.77
C SER A 180 -5.25 -1.33 -16.82
N GLN A 181 -4.37 -2.32 -16.61
CA GLN A 181 -3.18 -2.14 -15.76
C GLN A 181 -2.29 -1.01 -16.27
N GLU A 182 -2.18 -0.81 -17.58
CA GLU A 182 -1.44 0.32 -18.18
C GLU A 182 -2.04 1.66 -17.78
N LYS A 183 -3.36 1.83 -17.86
CA LYS A 183 -4.01 3.09 -17.53
C LYS A 183 -3.88 3.45 -16.06
N LEU A 184 -4.06 2.45 -15.18
CA LEU A 184 -3.86 2.63 -13.74
C LEU A 184 -2.40 2.97 -13.42
N TYR A 185 -1.46 2.24 -14.02
CA TYR A 185 -0.04 2.50 -13.90
C TYR A 185 0.34 3.91 -14.34
N SER A 186 -0.01 4.31 -15.57
CA SER A 186 0.36 5.63 -16.10
C SER A 186 -0.19 6.76 -15.24
N ARG A 187 -1.42 6.63 -14.75
CA ARG A 187 -2.01 7.62 -13.84
C ARG A 187 -1.20 7.76 -12.56
N VAL A 188 -0.98 6.65 -11.85
CA VAL A 188 -0.29 6.68 -10.55
C VAL A 188 1.18 7.04 -10.69
N PHE A 189 1.84 6.58 -11.76
CA PHE A 189 3.22 6.93 -12.07
C PHE A 189 3.38 8.44 -12.28
N ASN A 190 2.52 9.04 -13.11
CA ASN A 190 2.57 10.49 -13.38
C ASN A 190 2.29 11.31 -12.12
N ASP A 191 1.32 10.89 -11.30
CA ASP A 191 1.03 11.56 -10.03
C ASP A 191 2.24 11.48 -9.07
N ILE A 192 2.89 10.31 -8.95
CA ILE A 192 4.10 10.15 -8.10
C ILE A 192 5.26 10.99 -8.65
N ALA A 193 5.51 10.95 -9.95
CA ALA A 193 6.58 11.74 -10.58
C ALA A 193 6.40 13.24 -10.33
N HIS A 194 5.16 13.74 -10.41
CA HIS A 194 4.84 15.13 -10.12
C HIS A 194 5.06 15.50 -8.64
N GLU A 195 4.77 14.58 -7.70
CA GLU A 195 5.08 14.81 -6.28
C GLU A 195 6.59 14.78 -6.01
N MET A 196 7.36 13.96 -6.73
CA MET A 196 8.82 13.99 -6.67
C MET A 196 9.38 15.35 -7.13
N GLU A 197 8.83 15.94 -8.19
CA GLU A 197 9.20 17.28 -8.66
C GLU A 197 8.91 18.34 -7.59
N LYS A 198 7.70 18.36 -7.02
CA LYS A 198 7.34 19.29 -5.94
C LYS A 198 8.23 19.16 -4.71
N ALA A 199 8.51 17.93 -4.29
CA ALA A 199 9.42 17.65 -3.19
C ALA A 199 10.83 18.15 -3.52
N GLY A 200 11.23 18.16 -4.79
CA GLY A 200 12.44 18.81 -5.29
C GLY A 200 12.40 20.35 -5.19
N GLU A 201 11.30 20.98 -5.58
CA GLU A 201 11.14 22.44 -5.77
C GLU A 201 10.87 23.26 -4.49
N GLN A 202 10.18 22.70 -3.48
CA GLN A 202 9.72 23.41 -2.26
C GLN A 202 10.82 24.12 -1.44
N ARG A 203 12.11 23.96 -1.78
CA ARG A 203 13.22 24.69 -1.14
C ARG A 203 14.02 25.64 -2.03
N THR A 204 13.75 25.73 -3.34
CA THR A 204 14.30 26.84 -4.14
C THR A 204 13.72 28.17 -3.66
N ILE A 205 12.45 28.16 -3.22
CA ILE A 205 11.72 29.36 -2.79
C ILE A 205 12.03 29.77 -1.34
N MET A 206 12.47 28.84 -0.48
CA MET A 206 12.85 29.17 0.92
C MET A 206 14.32 29.57 1.10
N ASN A 207 15.09 29.63 0.00
CA ASN A 207 16.49 30.08 -0.02
C ASN A 207 16.68 31.38 -0.81
N VAL A 208 15.61 32.16 -1.02
CA VAL A 208 15.65 33.54 -1.53
C VAL A 208 15.26 34.50 -0.42
#